data_AF-A0A9X4CW71-F1
#
_entry.id   AF-A0A9X4CW71-F1
#
_cell.length_a   1.000
_cell.length_b   1.000
_cell.length_c   1.000
_cell.angle_alpha   90.00
_cell.angle_beta   90.00
_cell.angle_gamma   90.00
#
_symmetry.space_group_name_H-M   'P 1'
#
loop_
_entity.id
_entity.type
_entity.pdbx_description
1 polymer ?
#
loop_
_entity_poly.entity_id
_entity_poly.type
_entity_poly.pdbx_seq_one_letter_code
_entity_poly.pdbx_strand_id
1 'polypeptide(L)'
;MSQLQLLRAQGYPRMPWKNGGGFTEEITRDSGEGLDGFGWRLSIADIEESGGFSTFAGYQRIITVLQGDGMRLLVDGQASRPLLPFDAFAFSGESQVSCKLLGGAIRDFNLIYAPQRYRARLQWFDGTSRLYSSASTVLLFAASSQVEVGIAGRETQRLGLYDCLRLEGNDQLLGLDVQGRFCLIELVSR
;
A
#
# COMPACT_ATOMS: atom_id res chain seq x y z
N MET A 1 7.99 16.66 16.68
CA MET A 1 7.95 17.36 15.39
C MET A 1 7.66 16.34 14.31
N SER A 2 6.74 16.64 13.39
CA SER A 2 6.41 15.72 12.31
C SER A 2 7.59 15.51 11.35
N GLN A 3 7.92 14.27 11.02
CA GLN A 3 9.00 13.92 10.10
C GLN A 3 8.42 13.59 8.72
N LEU A 4 8.89 14.30 7.69
CA LEU A 4 8.50 14.06 6.30
C LEU A 4 9.68 13.43 5.56
N GLN A 5 9.42 12.33 4.85
CA GLN A 5 10.41 11.60 4.08
C GLN A 5 9.84 11.21 2.72
N LEU A 6 10.63 11.42 1.67
CA LEU A 6 10.34 10.93 0.33
C LEU A 6 11.13 9.64 0.08
N LEU A 7 10.42 8.53 -0.10
CA LEU A 7 10.96 7.21 -0.38
C LEU A 7 10.93 7.00 -1.90
N ARG A 8 12.09 6.71 -2.49
CA ARG A 8 12.24 6.54 -3.93
C ARG A 8 12.11 5.07 -4.32
N ALA A 9 11.31 4.78 -5.34
CA ALA A 9 11.03 3.42 -5.78
C ALA A 9 12.28 2.62 -6.15
N GLN A 10 13.27 3.28 -6.76
CA GLN A 10 14.56 2.67 -7.12
C GLN A 10 15.32 2.10 -5.91
N GLY A 11 15.04 2.59 -4.70
CA GLY A 11 15.71 2.17 -3.47
C GLY A 11 14.99 1.07 -2.69
N TYR A 12 13.83 0.57 -3.15
CA TYR A 12 13.10 -0.44 -2.40
C TYR A 12 13.84 -1.79 -2.37
N PRO A 13 14.03 -2.40 -1.20
CA PRO A 13 14.61 -3.74 -1.12
C PRO A 13 13.65 -4.75 -1.74
N ARG A 14 14.16 -5.53 -2.69
CA ARG A 14 13.41 -6.59 -3.39
C ARG A 14 13.80 -7.97 -2.86
N MET A 15 12.80 -8.75 -2.43
CA MET A 15 12.98 -10.08 -1.84
C MET A 15 12.20 -11.12 -2.65
N PRO A 16 12.83 -12.19 -3.14
CA PRO A 16 12.13 -13.29 -3.80
C PRO A 16 11.28 -14.07 -2.80
N TRP A 17 10.13 -14.58 -3.26
CA TRP A 17 9.32 -15.49 -2.46
C TRP A 17 9.95 -16.88 -2.39
N LYS A 18 9.77 -17.56 -1.24
CA LYS A 18 10.31 -18.92 -1.03
C LYS A 18 9.80 -19.94 -2.05
N ASN A 19 8.60 -19.75 -2.59
CA ASN A 19 7.98 -20.63 -3.58
C ASN A 19 8.34 -20.28 -5.02
N GLY A 20 9.14 -19.22 -5.25
CA GLY A 20 9.54 -18.77 -6.59
C GLY A 20 8.44 -18.08 -7.41
N GLY A 21 7.22 -17.94 -6.89
CA GLY A 21 6.08 -17.40 -7.66
C GLY A 21 6.01 -15.88 -7.78
N GLY A 22 7.06 -15.18 -7.33
CA GLY A 22 7.07 -13.72 -7.31
C GLY A 22 8.12 -13.08 -6.40
N PHE A 23 7.99 -11.76 -6.25
CA PHE A 23 8.87 -10.92 -5.46
C PHE A 23 8.07 -9.92 -4.63
N THR A 24 8.66 -9.43 -3.54
CA THR A 24 8.12 -8.28 -2.81
C THR A 24 9.17 -7.19 -2.69
N GLU A 25 8.77 -5.98 -3.04
CA GLU A 25 9.48 -4.74 -2.76
C GLU A 25 8.84 -4.08 -1.55
N GLU A 26 9.59 -3.94 -0.46
CA GLU A 26 9.07 -3.22 0.70
C GLU A 26 9.27 -1.71 0.54
N ILE A 27 8.18 -0.96 0.69
CA ILE A 27 8.22 0.51 0.64
C ILE A 27 8.63 1.04 2.01
N THR A 28 7.85 0.70 3.03
CA THR A 28 8.05 1.17 4.40
C THR A 28 7.19 0.38 5.40
N ARG A 29 7.50 0.52 6.68
CA ARG A 29 6.82 -0.11 7.81
C ARG A 29 6.96 0.76 9.06
N ASP A 30 6.22 0.44 10.11
CA ASP A 30 6.48 0.99 11.43
C ASP A 30 7.78 0.43 12.04
N SER A 31 8.06 0.72 13.31
CA SER A 31 9.29 0.32 13.98
C SER A 31 9.39 -1.18 14.33
N GLY A 32 8.39 -2.01 14.01
CA GLY A 32 8.46 -3.43 14.33
C GLY A 32 9.33 -4.25 13.37
N GLU A 33 10.04 -5.24 13.91
CA GLU A 33 10.93 -6.13 13.15
C GLU A 33 10.25 -7.41 12.65
N GLY A 34 10.83 -8.03 11.63
CA GLY A 34 10.35 -9.30 11.07
C GLY A 34 9.08 -9.19 10.23
N LEU A 35 8.40 -10.32 9.99
CA LEU A 35 7.12 -10.38 9.26
C LEU A 35 5.89 -10.41 10.20
N ASP A 36 6.09 -10.65 11.50
CA ASP A 36 5.01 -10.80 12.48
C ASP A 36 5.01 -9.70 13.55
N GLY A 37 6.09 -8.89 13.65
CA GLY A 37 6.24 -7.86 14.68
C GLY A 37 5.76 -6.45 14.29
N PHE A 38 5.69 -6.13 12.99
CA PHE A 38 5.34 -4.80 12.51
C PHE A 38 3.88 -4.43 12.78
N GLY A 39 3.59 -3.21 13.19
CA GLY A 39 2.23 -2.68 13.32
C GLY A 39 1.53 -2.44 11.99
N TRP A 40 2.29 -2.01 10.99
CA TRP A 40 1.85 -1.91 9.61
C TRP A 40 3.03 -2.00 8.65
N ARG A 41 2.76 -2.45 7.42
CA ARG A 41 3.72 -2.60 6.34
C ARG A 41 3.07 -2.24 5.01
N LEU A 42 3.81 -1.48 4.21
CA LEU A 42 3.45 -1.11 2.84
C LEU A 42 4.46 -1.71 1.87
N SER A 43 3.97 -2.37 0.84
CA SER A 43 4.83 -3.06 -0.14
C SER A 43 4.18 -3.15 -1.52
N ILE A 44 5.01 -3.42 -2.50
CA ILE A 44 4.61 -3.84 -3.84
C ILE A 44 4.98 -5.31 -4.02
N ALA A 45 4.15 -6.11 -4.68
CA ALA A 45 4.54 -7.47 -5.07
C ALA A 45 4.38 -7.71 -6.56
N ASP A 46 5.34 -8.43 -7.14
CA ASP A 46 5.23 -9.01 -8.47
C ASP A 46 4.68 -10.43 -8.29
N ILE A 47 3.57 -10.74 -8.95
CA ILE A 47 2.93 -12.05 -8.95
C ILE A 47 3.05 -12.63 -10.34
N GLU A 48 3.98 -13.56 -10.50
CA GLU A 48 4.32 -14.15 -11.81
C GLU A 48 3.47 -15.38 -12.11
N GLU A 49 3.06 -16.11 -11.06
CA GLU A 49 2.27 -17.32 -11.19
C GLU A 49 1.05 -17.31 -10.24
N SER A 50 -0.01 -18.01 -10.65
CA SER A 50 -1.16 -18.26 -9.76
C SER A 50 -0.74 -19.17 -8.61
N GLY A 51 -1.17 -18.88 -7.39
CA GLY A 51 -0.71 -19.62 -6.22
C GLY A 51 -1.29 -19.15 -4.90
N GLY A 52 -0.93 -19.84 -3.83
CA GLY A 52 -1.33 -19.49 -2.46
C GLY A 52 -0.59 -18.25 -1.97
N PHE A 53 -1.28 -17.41 -1.20
CA PHE A 53 -0.67 -16.32 -0.45
C PHE A 53 -0.23 -16.81 0.93
N SER A 54 0.80 -16.16 1.50
CA SER A 54 1.16 -16.37 2.89
C SER A 54 0.11 -15.78 3.84
N THR A 55 -0.16 -16.50 4.93
CA THR A 55 -0.99 -16.07 6.05
C THR A 55 -0.23 -15.06 6.92
N PHE A 56 -0.92 -14.02 7.37
CA PHE A 56 -0.44 -13.02 8.33
C PHE A 56 -1.44 -12.97 9.49
N ALA A 57 -1.29 -13.87 10.46
CA ALA A 57 -2.26 -14.04 11.53
C ALA A 57 -2.41 -12.77 12.39
N GLY A 58 -3.63 -12.41 12.75
CA GLY A 58 -3.94 -11.17 13.48
C GLY A 58 -3.86 -9.87 12.67
N TYR A 59 -3.54 -9.91 11.38
CA TYR A 59 -3.46 -8.72 10.52
C TYR A 59 -4.71 -8.56 9.63
N GLN A 60 -4.96 -7.32 9.23
CA GLN A 60 -5.84 -6.96 8.12
C GLN A 60 -4.99 -6.67 6.88
N ARG A 61 -5.43 -7.15 5.72
CA ARG A 61 -4.80 -6.85 4.42
C ARG A 61 -5.74 -6.04 3.53
N ILE A 62 -5.16 -5.09 2.81
CA ILE A 62 -5.81 -4.40 1.69
C ILE A 62 -4.84 -4.46 0.51
N ILE A 63 -5.30 -5.05 -0.58
CA ILE A 63 -4.51 -5.27 -1.80
C ILE A 63 -5.11 -4.46 -2.95
N THR A 64 -4.30 -4.06 -3.92
CA THR A 64 -4.75 -3.40 -5.15
C THR A 64 -3.84 -3.79 -6.30
N VAL A 65 -4.40 -4.22 -7.43
CA VAL A 65 -3.61 -4.41 -8.66
C VAL A 65 -3.11 -3.05 -9.16
N LEU A 66 -1.82 -2.93 -9.48
CA LEU A 66 -1.20 -1.74 -10.08
C LEU A 66 -1.03 -1.90 -11.60
N GLN A 67 -0.60 -3.08 -12.03
CA GLN A 67 -0.27 -3.39 -13.43
C GLN A 67 -0.74 -4.79 -13.80
N GLY A 68 -1.11 -4.96 -15.07
CA GLY A 68 -1.54 -6.23 -15.67
C GLY A 68 -3.06 -6.38 -15.71
N ASP A 69 -3.51 -7.53 -16.22
CA ASP A 69 -4.94 -7.78 -16.53
C ASP A 69 -5.81 -8.01 -15.29
N GLY A 70 -5.18 -8.13 -14.12
CA GLY A 70 -5.84 -8.34 -12.84
C GLY A 70 -5.84 -9.78 -12.36
N MET A 71 -6.54 -10.01 -11.27
CA MET A 71 -6.61 -11.31 -10.59
C MET A 71 -7.99 -11.57 -9.99
N ARG A 72 -8.25 -12.82 -9.61
CA ARG A 72 -9.30 -13.19 -8.66
C ARG A 72 -8.66 -13.83 -7.45
N LEU A 73 -9.13 -13.46 -6.27
CA LEU A 73 -8.75 -14.12 -5.03
C LEU A 73 -9.82 -15.12 -4.64
N LEU A 74 -9.39 -16.29 -4.20
CA LEU A 74 -10.22 -17.25 -3.48
C LEU A 74 -9.89 -17.11 -1.99
N VAL A 75 -10.82 -16.57 -1.20
CA VAL A 75 -10.65 -16.30 0.23
C VAL A 75 -11.56 -17.26 0.99
N ASP A 76 -10.98 -18.18 1.75
CA ASP A 76 -11.73 -19.20 2.51
C ASP A 76 -12.76 -19.95 1.64
N GLY A 77 -12.36 -20.29 0.42
CA GLY A 77 -13.19 -20.98 -0.57
C GLY A 77 -14.20 -20.09 -1.32
N GLN A 78 -14.28 -18.79 -1.02
CA GLN A 78 -15.16 -17.84 -1.72
C GLN A 78 -14.39 -17.00 -2.74
N ALA A 79 -14.85 -17.02 -3.99
CA ALA A 79 -14.22 -16.26 -5.06
C ALA A 79 -14.62 -14.79 -5.01
N SER A 80 -13.63 -13.90 -5.12
CA SER A 80 -13.86 -12.47 -5.30
C SER A 80 -14.39 -12.15 -6.69
N ARG A 81 -14.89 -10.92 -6.87
CA ARG A 81 -14.99 -10.29 -8.19
C ARG A 81 -13.59 -10.23 -8.86
N PRO A 82 -13.49 -10.04 -10.19
CA PRO A 82 -12.23 -9.65 -10.83
C PRO A 82 -11.69 -8.38 -10.16
N LEU A 83 -10.46 -8.45 -9.66
CA LEU A 83 -9.74 -7.30 -9.15
C LEU A 83 -8.91 -6.74 -10.31
N LEU A 84 -9.35 -5.61 -10.84
CA LEU A 84 -8.71 -4.89 -11.94
C LEU A 84 -7.76 -3.81 -11.39
N PRO A 85 -6.93 -3.17 -12.23
CA PRO A 85 -6.04 -2.10 -11.77
C PRO A 85 -6.79 -1.02 -10.98
N PHE A 86 -6.24 -0.66 -9.81
CA PHE A 86 -6.78 0.31 -8.87
C PHE A 86 -8.10 -0.09 -8.17
N ASP A 87 -8.52 -1.34 -8.29
CA ASP A 87 -9.65 -1.90 -7.56
C ASP A 87 -9.20 -2.54 -6.23
N ALA A 88 -9.36 -1.81 -5.12
CA ALA A 88 -8.91 -2.26 -3.81
C ALA A 88 -9.79 -3.38 -3.23
N PHE A 89 -9.16 -4.32 -2.54
CA PHE A 89 -9.85 -5.44 -1.90
C PHE A 89 -9.27 -5.73 -0.53
N ALA A 90 -10.15 -5.84 0.47
CA ALA A 90 -9.78 -6.09 1.85
C ALA A 90 -10.13 -7.54 2.24
N PHE A 91 -9.24 -8.20 2.97
CA PHE A 91 -9.44 -9.55 3.50
C PHE A 91 -8.60 -9.77 4.77
N SER A 92 -9.02 -10.72 5.61
CA SER A 92 -8.27 -11.06 6.82
C SER A 92 -6.93 -11.69 6.46
N GLY A 93 -5.87 -11.31 7.17
CA GLY A 93 -4.57 -11.96 7.06
C GLY A 93 -4.58 -13.41 7.54
N GLU A 94 -5.57 -13.80 8.35
CA GLU A 94 -5.77 -15.18 8.83
C GLU A 94 -6.44 -16.09 7.80
N SER A 95 -7.09 -15.53 6.78
CA SER A 95 -7.79 -16.31 5.76
C SER A 95 -6.83 -17.15 4.93
N GLN A 96 -7.29 -18.32 4.48
CA GLN A 96 -6.62 -19.09 3.45
C GLN A 96 -6.91 -18.42 2.10
N VAL A 97 -5.87 -17.88 1.46
CA VAL A 97 -6.03 -17.14 0.20
C VAL A 97 -5.21 -17.75 -0.93
N SER A 98 -5.82 -17.91 -2.09
CA SER A 98 -5.11 -18.17 -3.34
C SER A 98 -5.47 -17.15 -4.42
N CYS A 99 -4.51 -16.87 -5.29
CA CYS A 99 -4.65 -15.95 -6.41
C CYS A 99 -4.74 -16.75 -7.71
N LYS A 100 -5.70 -16.38 -8.56
CA LYS A 100 -5.77 -16.78 -9.95
C LYS A 100 -5.59 -15.54 -10.83
N LEU A 101 -4.54 -15.52 -11.63
CA LEU A 101 -4.31 -14.46 -12.62
C LEU A 101 -5.37 -14.52 -13.72
N LEU A 102 -5.87 -13.37 -14.14
CA LEU A 102 -6.83 -13.26 -15.24
C LEU A 102 -6.14 -13.32 -16.62
N GLY A 103 -4.86 -12.96 -16.65
CA GLY A 103 -3.99 -13.01 -17.83
C GLY A 103 -2.56 -13.30 -17.39
N GLY A 104 -1.64 -12.43 -17.78
CA GLY A 104 -0.21 -12.55 -17.42
C GLY A 104 0.12 -12.13 -15.99
N ALA A 105 1.42 -12.02 -15.72
CA ALA A 105 1.95 -11.52 -14.45
C ALA A 105 1.38 -10.14 -14.11
N ILE A 106 1.16 -9.90 -12.82
CA ILE A 106 0.66 -8.62 -12.30
C ILE A 106 1.64 -8.05 -11.29
N ARG A 107 1.50 -6.74 -11.06
CA ARG A 107 2.12 -6.05 -9.93
C ARG A 107 1.03 -5.50 -9.05
N ASP A 108 1.13 -5.69 -7.74
CA ASP A 108 0.14 -5.24 -6.77
C ASP A 108 0.73 -4.30 -5.71
N PHE A 109 -0.14 -3.60 -5.02
CA PHE A 109 0.13 -2.77 -3.87
C PHE A 109 -0.53 -3.41 -2.65
N ASN A 110 0.20 -3.53 -1.56
CA ASN A 110 -0.23 -4.21 -0.34
C ASN A 110 -0.06 -3.29 0.87
N LEU A 111 -1.17 -3.07 1.59
CA LEU A 111 -1.17 -2.61 2.97
C LEU A 111 -1.51 -3.79 3.89
N ILE A 112 -0.64 -4.07 4.85
CA ILE A 112 -0.86 -5.03 5.92
C ILE A 112 -0.78 -4.27 7.24
N TYR A 113 -1.78 -4.38 8.12
CA TYR A 113 -1.76 -3.67 9.41
C TYR A 113 -2.44 -4.47 10.51
N ALA A 114 -1.99 -4.28 11.76
CA ALA A 114 -2.56 -4.91 12.95
C ALA A 114 -3.76 -4.06 13.44
N PRO A 115 -5.02 -4.48 13.23
CA PRO A 115 -6.20 -3.68 13.53
C PRO A 115 -6.40 -3.39 15.02
N GLN A 116 -5.75 -4.18 15.89
CA GLN A 116 -5.73 -3.95 17.34
C GLN A 116 -4.82 -2.77 17.73
N ARG A 117 -3.78 -2.49 16.93
CA ARG A 117 -2.81 -1.40 17.17
C ARG A 117 -3.09 -0.15 16.36
N TYR A 118 -3.72 -0.30 15.19
CA TYR A 118 -3.95 0.80 14.26
C TYR A 118 -5.38 0.83 13.74
N ARG A 119 -5.91 2.04 13.54
CA ARG A 119 -6.96 2.31 12.57
C ARG A 119 -6.30 2.69 11.25
N ALA A 120 -6.80 2.14 10.15
CA ALA A 120 -6.30 2.43 8.81
C ALA A 120 -7.42 2.94 7.91
N ARG A 121 -7.08 3.89 7.05
CA ARG A 121 -7.89 4.29 5.89
C ARG A 121 -7.01 4.24 4.65
N LEU A 122 -7.56 3.74 3.56
CA LEU A 122 -6.90 3.65 2.26
C LEU A 122 -7.87 4.13 1.19
N GLN A 123 -7.44 5.04 0.33
CA GLN A 123 -8.24 5.49 -0.80
C GLN A 123 -7.36 5.85 -2.01
N TRP A 124 -7.79 5.41 -3.19
CA TRP A 124 -7.22 5.79 -4.47
C TRP A 124 -7.86 7.07 -5.01
N PHE A 125 -7.03 7.94 -5.59
CA PHE A 125 -7.41 9.21 -6.19
C PHE A 125 -6.77 9.36 -7.57
N ASP A 126 -7.40 10.17 -8.41
CA ASP A 126 -6.87 10.58 -9.71
C ASP A 126 -7.26 12.04 -10.00
N GLY A 127 -6.43 12.76 -10.75
CA GLY A 127 -6.61 14.20 -11.00
C GLY A 127 -6.18 15.07 -9.81
N THR A 128 -6.95 16.12 -9.53
CA THR A 128 -6.64 17.09 -8.46
C THR A 128 -7.48 16.82 -7.22
N SER A 129 -6.84 16.78 -6.06
CA SER A 129 -7.49 16.54 -4.76
C SER A 129 -6.98 17.51 -3.71
N ARG A 130 -7.89 18.05 -2.91
CA ARG A 130 -7.58 18.80 -1.69
C ARG A 130 -8.05 18.00 -0.48
N LEU A 131 -7.12 17.61 0.38
CA LEU A 131 -7.33 16.65 1.45
C LEU A 131 -6.90 17.26 2.78
N TYR A 132 -7.57 16.82 3.85
CA TYR A 132 -7.23 17.19 5.22
C TYR A 132 -7.13 15.94 6.08
N SER A 133 -6.06 15.84 6.86
CA SER A 133 -5.81 14.67 7.70
C SER A 133 -5.27 15.05 9.06
N SER A 134 -5.81 14.45 10.11
CA SER A 134 -5.26 14.49 11.47
C SER A 134 -4.64 13.15 11.86
N ALA A 135 -4.38 12.25 10.89
CA ALA A 135 -3.78 10.96 11.19
C ALA A 135 -2.32 11.14 11.63
N SER A 136 -1.86 10.33 12.59
CA SER A 136 -0.50 10.39 13.11
C SER A 136 0.54 9.99 12.06
N THR A 137 0.15 9.10 11.15
CA THR A 137 0.95 8.70 9.98
C THR A 137 0.13 8.87 8.71
N VAL A 138 0.70 9.55 7.73
CA VAL A 138 0.13 9.74 6.38
C VAL A 138 1.13 9.23 5.35
N LEU A 139 0.70 8.30 4.51
CA LEU A 139 1.48 7.81 3.38
C LEU A 139 0.76 8.21 2.09
N LEU A 140 1.52 8.71 1.12
CA LEU A 140 1.03 9.05 -0.21
C LEU A 140 1.87 8.29 -1.24
N PHE A 141 1.30 7.24 -1.80
CA PHE A 141 1.93 6.39 -2.80
C PHE A 141 1.56 6.86 -4.21
N ALA A 142 2.55 7.23 -5.01
CA ALA A 142 2.34 7.69 -6.38
C ALA A 142 2.14 6.50 -7.35
N ALA A 143 1.10 6.56 -8.18
CA ALA A 143 0.79 5.57 -9.20
C ALA A 143 0.71 6.16 -10.62
N SER A 144 1.28 7.35 -10.81
CA SER A 144 1.61 7.93 -12.11
C SER A 144 3.05 8.46 -12.10
N SER A 145 3.64 8.69 -13.27
CA SER A 145 5.03 9.13 -13.43
C SER A 145 5.33 10.51 -12.83
N GLN A 146 4.31 11.33 -12.62
CA GLN A 146 4.41 12.62 -11.97
C GLN A 146 3.20 12.81 -11.06
N VAL A 147 3.45 12.81 -9.75
CA VAL A 147 2.50 13.23 -8.72
C VAL A 147 3.11 14.42 -7.99
N GLU A 148 2.37 15.52 -7.92
CA GLU A 148 2.78 16.72 -7.20
C GLU A 148 2.00 16.82 -5.89
N VAL A 149 2.71 17.05 -4.78
CA VAL A 149 2.15 17.14 -3.44
C VAL A 149 2.55 18.47 -2.81
N GLY A 150 1.59 19.37 -2.68
CA GLY A 150 1.69 20.59 -1.89
C GLY A 150 1.29 20.34 -0.44
N ILE A 151 2.12 20.80 0.50
CA ILE A 151 1.83 20.80 1.94
C ILE A 151 2.06 22.22 2.44
N ALA A 152 1.10 22.78 3.17
CA ALA A 152 1.20 24.16 3.65
C ALA A 152 2.51 24.40 4.43
N GLY A 153 3.24 25.46 4.04
CA GLY A 153 4.51 25.84 4.67
C GLY A 153 5.71 24.97 4.29
N ARG A 154 5.59 24.10 3.27
CA ARG A 154 6.68 23.25 2.78
C ARG A 154 6.84 23.39 1.26
N GLU A 155 8.02 23.01 0.77
CA GLU A 155 8.25 22.89 -0.68
C GLU A 155 7.42 21.76 -1.29
N THR A 156 6.86 22.01 -2.47
CA THR A 156 6.11 21.03 -3.24
C THR A 156 6.98 19.82 -3.55
N GLN A 157 6.50 18.62 -3.20
CA GLN A 157 7.17 17.37 -3.48
C GLN A 157 6.75 16.83 -4.85
N ARG A 158 7.71 16.31 -5.62
CA ARG A 158 7.45 15.62 -6.89
C ARG A 158 7.84 14.16 -6.78
N LEU A 159 6.84 13.30 -6.92
CA LEU A 159 6.96 11.86 -6.82
C LEU A 159 6.93 11.25 -8.22
N GLY A 160 7.88 10.37 -8.49
CA GLY A 160 7.87 9.48 -9.65
C GLY A 160 6.92 8.30 -9.44
N LEU A 161 6.78 7.46 -10.46
CA LEU A 161 5.98 6.25 -10.38
C LEU A 161 6.49 5.38 -9.21
N TYR A 162 5.57 5.02 -8.30
CA TYR A 162 5.79 4.19 -7.11
C TYR A 162 6.64 4.80 -6.00
N ASP A 163 7.04 6.08 -6.13
CA ASP A 163 7.56 6.81 -4.98
C ASP A 163 6.49 6.94 -3.90
N CYS A 164 6.93 7.03 -2.64
CA CYS A 164 6.02 7.19 -1.51
C CYS A 164 6.48 8.34 -0.62
N LEU A 165 5.59 9.30 -0.38
CA LEU A 165 5.79 10.32 0.65
C LEU A 165 5.28 9.76 1.98
N ARG A 166 6.09 9.84 3.03
CA ARG A 166 5.76 9.40 4.39
C ARG A 166 5.84 10.60 5.32
N LEU A 167 4.75 10.86 6.05
CA LEU A 167 4.71 11.78 7.16
C LEU A 167 4.40 11.01 8.44
N GLU A 168 5.19 11.21 9.48
CA GLU A 168 4.98 10.60 10.80
C GLU A 168 5.02 11.63 11.91
N GLY A 169 4.34 11.32 13.02
CA GLY A 169 4.27 12.20 14.18
C GLY A 169 3.50 13.49 13.89
N ASN A 170 2.48 13.41 13.02
CA ASN A 170 1.57 14.52 12.78
C ASN A 170 0.64 14.72 13.99
N ASP A 171 0.65 15.93 14.52
CA ASP A 171 -0.09 16.38 15.70
C ASP A 171 -1.06 17.53 15.38
N GLN A 172 -1.28 17.80 14.09
CA GLN A 172 -2.11 18.90 13.58
C GLN A 172 -3.04 18.44 12.45
N LEU A 173 -3.93 19.34 12.03
CA LEU A 173 -4.73 19.14 10.81
C LEU A 173 -3.89 19.50 9.58
N LEU A 174 -3.33 18.49 8.93
CA LEU A 174 -2.52 18.61 7.74
C LEU A 174 -3.40 18.90 6.52
N GLY A 175 -3.09 19.97 5.77
CA GLY A 175 -3.67 20.21 4.44
C GLY A 175 -2.73 19.71 3.34
N LEU A 176 -3.28 18.94 2.41
CA LEU A 176 -2.58 18.38 1.24
C LEU A 176 -3.30 18.80 -0.04
N ASP A 177 -2.58 19.39 -0.98
CA ASP A 177 -3.04 19.62 -2.35
C ASP A 177 -2.25 18.67 -3.25
N VAL A 178 -2.94 17.72 -3.90
CA VAL A 178 -2.30 16.64 -4.65
C VAL A 178 -2.81 16.63 -6.09
N GLN A 179 -1.90 16.49 -7.04
CA GLN A 179 -2.22 16.32 -8.46
C GLN A 179 -1.58 15.04 -9.01
N GLY A 180 -2.38 14.21 -9.68
CA GLY A 180 -1.96 12.96 -10.32
C GLY A 180 -2.71 11.76 -9.74
N ARG A 181 -2.26 10.54 -10.09
CA ARG A 181 -2.85 9.30 -9.56
C ARG A 181 -2.06 8.83 -8.35
N PHE A 182 -2.74 8.64 -7.23
CA PHE A 182 -2.09 8.24 -5.98
C PHE A 182 -3.01 7.45 -5.06
N CYS A 183 -2.41 6.76 -4.09
CA CYS A 183 -3.10 6.18 -2.95
C CYS A 183 -2.77 7.00 -1.70
N LEU A 184 -3.79 7.46 -0.98
CA LEU A 184 -3.65 8.00 0.37
C LEU A 184 -3.88 6.88 1.39
N ILE A 185 -2.93 6.71 2.30
CA ILE A 185 -3.05 5.81 3.44
C ILE A 185 -2.88 6.63 4.71
N GLU A 186 -3.84 6.49 5.62
CA GLU A 186 -3.85 7.18 6.90
C GLU A 186 -3.90 6.14 8.01
N LEU A 187 -2.94 6.25 8.94
CA LEU A 187 -2.77 5.31 10.03
C LEU A 187 -2.79 6.08 11.36
N VAL A 188 -3.65 5.64 12.27
CA VAL A 188 -3.80 6.21 13.61
C VAL A 188 -3.58 5.11 14.62
N SER A 189 -2.59 5.27 15.50
CA SER A 189 -2.38 4.36 16.62
C SER A 189 -3.62 4.33 17.53
N ARG A 190 -3.98 3.15 18.01
CA ARG A 190 -5.05 2.95 19.00
C ARG A 190 -4.55 3.07 20.42
#